data_AF-A0A382FFC8-F1
#
_entry.id   AF-A0A382FFC8-F1
#
_cell.length_a   1.000
_cell.length_b   1.000
_cell.length_c   1.000
_cell.angle_alpha   90.00
_cell.angle_beta   90.00
_cell.angle_gamma   90.00
#
_symmetry.space_group_name_H-M   'P 1'
#
loop_
_entity.id
_entity.type
_entity.pdbx_description
1 polymer ?
#
loop_
_entity_poly.entity_id
_entity_poly.type
_entity_poly.pdbx_seq_one_letter_code
_entity_poly.pdbx_strand_id
1 'polypeptide(L)'
;VSEKNINYYRQVFSKDDWAIGLESDDKDYLTRRFWSFWNWKATSGKLDWWTDKFAVFWTDEKRFEQAVLDICRTRVLQDIGGDMFKGQKGGVDAMAYDLRREF
;
A
#
# COMPACT_ATOMS: atom_id res chain seq x y z
N VAL A 1 19.06 9.26 3.55
CA VAL A 1 17.62 9.41 3.89
C VAL A 1 17.28 8.21 4.75
N SER A 2 16.89 8.37 6.01
CA SER A 2 16.57 7.21 6.86
C SER A 2 15.48 6.38 6.18
N GLU A 3 15.73 5.10 5.95
CA GLU A 3 14.66 4.15 5.60
C GLU A 3 13.58 4.28 6.67
N LYS A 4 12.43 4.82 6.28
CA LYS A 4 11.30 4.94 7.18
C LYS A 4 10.71 3.55 7.32
N ASN A 5 11.09 2.86 8.39
CA ASN A 5 10.59 1.52 8.69
C ASN A 5 9.10 1.60 9.00
N ILE A 6 8.32 0.97 8.13
CA ILE A 6 6.91 0.69 8.34
C ILE A 6 6.73 -0.81 8.23
N ASN A 7 6.04 -1.39 9.21
CA ASN A 7 5.63 -2.78 9.15
C ASN A 7 4.16 -2.83 8.72
N TYR A 8 3.86 -3.75 7.81
CA TYR A 8 2.50 -4.07 7.40
C TYR A 8 2.06 -5.37 8.04
N TYR A 9 0.82 -5.38 8.49
CA TYR A 9 0.15 -6.56 9.02
C TYR A 9 -1.14 -6.77 8.26
N ARG A 10 -1.43 -8.01 7.90
CA ARG A 10 -2.67 -8.38 7.23
C ARG A 10 -3.35 -9.51 7.98
N GLN A 11 -4.54 -9.23 8.48
CA GLN A 11 -5.44 -10.24 9.02
C GLN A 11 -6.63 -10.41 8.08
N VAL A 12 -6.83 -11.62 7.59
CA VAL A 12 -7.94 -11.98 6.69
C VAL A 12 -9.00 -12.73 7.50
N PHE A 13 -10.23 -12.22 7.52
CA PHE A 13 -11.38 -12.89 8.12
C PHE A 13 -12.28 -13.49 7.04
N SER A 14 -12.46 -12.78 5.93
CA SER A 14 -13.20 -13.21 4.74
C SER A 14 -12.61 -12.50 3.51
N LYS A 15 -13.18 -12.70 2.31
CA LYS A 15 -12.76 -11.91 1.13
C LYS A 15 -13.12 -10.43 1.26
N ASP A 16 -14.16 -10.12 2.01
CA ASP A 16 -14.70 -8.77 2.16
C ASP A 16 -14.24 -8.09 3.47
N ASP A 17 -13.59 -8.86 4.37
CA ASP A 17 -13.15 -8.41 5.69
C ASP A 17 -11.65 -8.65 5.90
N TRP A 18 -10.85 -7.70 5.44
CA TRP A 18 -9.41 -7.63 5.71
C TRP A 18 -9.13 -6.46 6.64
N ALA A 19 -8.36 -6.73 7.69
CA ALA A 19 -7.77 -5.70 8.54
C ALA A 19 -6.30 -5.50 8.16
N ILE A 20 -5.96 -4.27 7.79
CA ILE A 20 -4.59 -3.89 7.43
C ILE A 20 -4.01 -3.04 8.56
N GLY A 21 -3.04 -3.59 9.27
CA GLY A 21 -2.29 -2.91 10.31
C GLY A 21 -1.06 -2.20 9.73
N LEU A 22 -0.83 -0.98 10.19
CA LEU A 22 0.33 -0.17 9.86
C LEU A 22 1.07 0.18 11.16
N GLU A 23 2.35 -0.13 11.23
CA GLU A 23 3.19 0.19 12.40
C GLU A 23 4.40 1.04 12.02
N SER A 24 4.65 2.13 12.75
CA SER A 24 5.87 2.94 12.64
C SER A 24 6.03 3.86 13.85
N ASP A 25 7.26 4.30 14.10
CA ASP A 25 7.55 5.35 15.08
C ASP A 25 7.14 6.76 14.59
N ASP A 26 6.84 6.93 13.29
CA ASP A 26 6.43 8.20 12.68
C ASP A 26 4.91 8.23 12.40
N LYS A 27 4.15 8.83 13.32
CA LYS A 27 2.68 8.94 13.26
C LYS A 27 2.19 9.70 12.01
N ASP A 28 2.90 10.73 11.60
CA ASP A 28 2.58 11.51 10.39
C ASP A 28 2.85 10.68 9.13
N TYR A 29 3.87 9.83 9.15
CA TYR A 29 4.13 8.89 8.07
C TYR A 29 3.03 7.83 7.95
N LEU A 30 2.57 7.24 9.05
CA LEU A 30 1.43 6.31 9.04
C LEU A 30 0.17 6.96 8.45
N THR A 31 -0.13 8.19 8.86
CA THR A 31 -1.27 8.95 8.34
C THR A 31 -1.15 9.18 6.84
N ARG A 32 0.03 9.61 6.35
CA ARG A 32 0.30 9.77 4.91
C ARG A 32 0.19 8.43 4.15
N ARG A 33 0.64 7.33 4.77
CA ARG A 33 0.54 6.00 4.18
C ARG A 33 -0.92 5.58 4.03
N PHE A 34 -1.74 5.77 5.07
CA PHE A 34 -3.18 5.56 4.99
C PHE A 34 -3.84 6.39 3.88
N TRP A 35 -3.50 7.69 3.78
CA TRP A 35 -4.05 8.54 2.72
C TRP A 35 -3.68 8.06 1.30
N SER A 36 -2.51 7.44 1.12
CA SER A 36 -2.17 6.79 -0.14
C SER A 36 -3.12 5.63 -0.45
N PHE A 37 -3.40 4.75 0.52
CA PHE A 37 -4.39 3.68 0.34
C PHE A 37 -5.80 4.22 0.06
N TRP A 38 -6.22 5.25 0.79
CA TRP A 38 -7.53 5.89 0.59
C TRP A 38 -7.67 6.52 -0.80
N ASN A 39 -6.65 7.24 -1.27
CA ASN A 39 -6.63 7.85 -2.61
C ASN A 39 -6.76 6.81 -3.74
N TRP A 40 -6.15 5.64 -3.55
CA TRP A 40 -6.27 4.51 -4.47
C TRP A 40 -7.47 3.60 -4.18
N LYS A 41 -8.44 4.09 -3.38
CA LYS A 41 -9.72 3.44 -3.11
C LYS A 41 -9.61 2.07 -2.43
N ALA A 42 -8.52 1.83 -1.68
CA ALA A 42 -8.40 0.63 -0.85
C ALA A 42 -9.53 0.58 0.20
N THR A 43 -9.90 1.73 0.75
CA THR A 43 -10.92 1.80 1.79
C THR A 43 -11.75 3.07 1.65
N SER A 44 -12.99 3.01 2.13
CA SER A 44 -13.86 4.16 2.38
C SER A 44 -14.03 4.43 3.88
N GLY A 45 -13.34 3.66 4.72
CA GLY A 45 -13.38 3.75 6.17
C GLY A 45 -12.41 4.79 6.74
N LYS A 46 -12.19 4.69 8.04
CA LYS A 46 -11.25 5.53 8.80
C LYS A 46 -10.00 4.73 9.16
N LEU A 47 -8.98 5.46 9.59
CA LEU A 47 -7.80 4.89 10.22
C LEU A 47 -8.06 4.82 11.73
N ASP A 48 -8.20 3.60 12.24
CA ASP A 48 -8.47 3.32 13.66
C ASP A 48 -7.13 3.16 14.40
N TRP A 49 -6.80 4.12 15.26
CA TRP A 49 -5.59 4.10 16.07
C TRP A 49 -5.77 3.22 17.30
N TRP A 50 -4.88 2.24 17.48
CA TRP A 50 -4.89 1.38 18.67
C TRP A 50 -3.79 1.78 19.64
N THR A 51 -2.67 2.31 19.14
CA THR A 51 -1.59 2.93 19.92
C THR A 51 -1.04 4.14 19.15
N ASP A 52 -0.07 4.87 19.71
CA ASP A 52 0.60 5.95 18.97
C ASP A 52 1.44 5.50 17.78
N LYS A 53 1.77 4.21 17.72
CA LYS A 53 2.64 3.61 16.71
C LYS A 53 1.93 2.60 15.81
N PHE A 54 0.66 2.27 16.11
CA PHE A 54 -0.08 1.22 15.41
C PHE A 54 -1.51 1.67 15.12
N ALA A 55 -1.90 1.53 13.85
CA ALA A 55 -3.24 1.83 13.39
C ALA A 55 -3.73 0.81 12.36
N VAL A 56 -5.04 0.65 12.27
CA VAL A 56 -5.70 -0.34 11.42
C VAL A 56 -6.71 0.34 10.52
N PHE A 57 -6.86 -0.12 9.28
CA PHE A 57 -8.03 0.18 8.46
C PHE A 57 -8.59 -1.10 7.84
N TRP A 58 -9.88 -1.06 7.49
CA TRP A 58 -10.59 -2.19 6.92
C TRP A 58 -10.77 -2.06 5.40
N THR A 59 -10.71 -3.19 4.69
CA THR A 59 -10.81 -3.30 3.22
C THR A 59 -11.34 -4.68 2.82
N ASP A 60 -11.64 -4.84 1.54
CA ASP A 60 -11.79 -6.15 0.88
C ASP A 60 -10.53 -6.50 0.06
N GLU A 61 -10.39 -7.79 -0.31
CA GLU A 61 -9.30 -8.35 -1.11
C GLU A 61 -9.10 -7.56 -2.41
N LYS A 62 -10.18 -7.35 -3.16
CA LYS A 62 -10.15 -6.72 -4.49
C LYS A 62 -9.66 -5.28 -4.43
N ARG A 63 -10.16 -4.49 -3.48
CA ARG A 63 -9.76 -3.09 -3.29
C ARG A 63 -8.32 -2.99 -2.84
N PHE A 64 -7.91 -3.85 -1.91
CA PHE A 64 -6.54 -3.81 -1.38
C PHE A 64 -5.52 -4.15 -2.47
N GLU A 65 -5.72 -5.27 -3.18
CA GLU A 65 -4.78 -5.71 -4.23
C GLU A 65 -4.66 -4.69 -5.37
N GLN A 66 -5.77 -4.08 -5.77
CA GLN A 66 -5.78 -3.02 -6.78
C GLN A 66 -5.05 -1.76 -6.30
N ALA A 67 -5.31 -1.33 -5.05
CA ALA A 67 -4.65 -0.16 -4.50
C ALA A 67 -3.13 -0.37 -4.35
N VAL A 68 -2.70 -1.53 -3.86
CA VAL A 68 -1.27 -1.87 -3.76
C VAL A 68 -0.61 -1.85 -5.14
N LEU A 69 -1.26 -2.40 -6.16
CA LEU A 69 -0.77 -2.35 -7.53
C LEU A 69 -0.55 -0.92 -8.01
N ASP A 70 -1.54 -0.06 -7.84
CA ASP A 70 -1.46 1.32 -8.34
C ASP A 70 -0.45 2.17 -7.56
N ILE A 71 -0.30 1.90 -6.26
CA ILE A 71 0.78 2.48 -5.44
C ILE A 71 2.15 2.04 -5.98
N CYS A 72 2.34 0.75 -6.22
CA CYS A 72 3.61 0.23 -6.73
C CYS A 72 3.93 0.77 -8.14
N ARG A 73 2.93 0.82 -9.04
CA ARG A 73 3.07 1.45 -10.37
C ARG A 73 3.54 2.88 -10.28
N THR A 74 2.91 3.66 -9.40
CA THR A 74 3.24 5.08 -9.22
C THR A 74 4.69 5.23 -8.75
N ARG A 75 5.13 4.40 -7.80
CA ARG A 75 6.50 4.40 -7.31
C ARG A 75 7.51 4.03 -8.39
N VAL A 76 7.26 2.94 -9.14
CA VAL A 76 8.13 2.51 -10.24
C VAL A 76 8.24 3.59 -11.31
N LEU A 77 7.13 4.23 -11.68
CA LEU A 77 7.12 5.31 -12.66
C LEU A 77 7.91 6.54 -12.19
N GLN A 78 7.83 6.87 -10.90
CA GLN A 78 8.58 7.98 -10.29
C GLN A 78 10.08 7.69 -10.23
N ASP A 79 10.47 6.47 -9.85
CA ASP A 79 11.86 6.11 -9.61
C ASP A 79 12.64 5.79 -10.90
N ILE A 80 11.99 5.16 -11.88
CA ILE A 80 12.65 4.55 -13.05
C ILE A 80 12.31 5.28 -14.35
N GLY A 81 11.16 5.96 -14.41
CA GLY A 81 10.64 6.61 -15.61
C GLY A 81 9.94 5.63 -16.57
N GLY A 82 8.80 6.05 -17.13
CA GLY A 82 7.94 5.18 -17.94
C GLY A 82 8.54 4.71 -19.28
N ASP A 83 9.56 5.40 -19.79
CA ASP A 83 10.19 5.07 -21.06
C ASP A 83 10.98 3.76 -21.03
N MET A 84 11.50 3.36 -19.86
CA MET A 84 12.23 2.10 -19.68
C MET A 84 11.35 0.86 -19.85
N PHE A 85 10.03 1.00 -19.73
CA PHE A 85 9.08 -0.10 -19.83
C PHE A 85 8.39 -0.21 -21.20
N LYS A 86 8.71 0.68 -22.14
CA LYS A 86 8.17 0.62 -23.51
C LYS A 86 8.65 -0.66 -24.20
N GLY A 87 7.72 -1.48 -24.67
CA GLY A 87 8.00 -2.72 -25.39
C GLY A 87 8.23 -3.95 -24.52
N GLN A 88 8.28 -3.82 -23.19
CA GLN A 88 8.29 -4.99 -22.29
C GLN A 88 6.89 -5.60 -22.14
N LYS A 89 6.79 -6.92 -22.27
CA LYS A 89 5.55 -7.66 -22.04
C LYS A 89 5.15 -7.52 -20.56
N GLY A 90 4.05 -6.83 -20.30
CA GLY A 90 3.58 -6.49 -18.93
C GLY A 90 3.99 -5.10 -18.44
N GLY A 91 4.90 -4.40 -19.14
CA GLY A 91 5.30 -3.03 -18.83
C GLY A 91 5.67 -2.80 -17.36
N VAL A 92 5.22 -1.68 -16.80
CA VAL A 92 5.42 -1.30 -15.37
C VAL A 92 4.83 -2.34 -14.41
N ASP A 93 3.81 -3.08 -14.84
CA ASP A 93 3.12 -4.03 -13.97
C ASP A 93 4.03 -5.16 -13.52
N ALA A 94 4.96 -5.61 -14.38
CA ALA A 94 5.88 -6.68 -14.05
C ALA A 94 6.67 -6.38 -12.76
N MET A 95 7.25 -5.18 -12.65
CA MET A 95 7.95 -4.74 -11.44
C MET A 95 6.98 -4.40 -10.30
N ALA A 96 5.82 -3.82 -10.62
CA ALA A 96 4.82 -3.49 -9.61
C ALA A 96 4.25 -4.74 -8.91
N TYR A 97 4.16 -5.90 -9.60
CA TYR A 97 3.78 -7.19 -9.00
C TYR A 97 4.80 -7.67 -7.96
N ASP A 98 6.09 -7.55 -8.24
CA ASP A 98 7.14 -7.98 -7.31
C ASP A 98 7.16 -7.13 -6.04
N LEU A 99 7.01 -5.81 -6.18
CA LEU A 99 6.96 -4.87 -5.05
C LEU A 99 5.75 -5.07 -4.12
N ARG A 100 4.65 -5.68 -4.60
CA ARG A 100 3.48 -5.93 -3.72
C ARG A 100 3.78 -6.89 -2.59
N ARG A 101 4.85 -7.70 -2.71
CA ARG A 101 5.24 -8.65 -1.66
C ARG A 101 5.71 -7.96 -0.38
N GLU A 102 5.97 -6.66 -0.43
CA GLU A 102 6.31 -5.82 0.72
C GLU A 102 5.07 -5.37 1.52
N PHE A 103 3.85 -5.72 1.09
CA PHE A 103 2.57 -5.28 1.66
C PHE A 103 1.69 -6.38 2.30
#